data_AF-A0A2G9RJA2-F1
#
_entry.id   AF-A0A2G9RJA2-F1
#
_cell.length_a   1.000
_cell.length_b   1.000
_cell.length_c   1.000
_cell.angle_alpha   90.00
_cell.angle_beta   90.00
_cell.angle_gamma   90.00
#
_symmetry.space_group_name_H-M   'P 1'
#
loop_
_entity.id
_entity.type
_entity.pdbx_description
1 polymer ?
#
loop_
_entity_poly.entity_id
_entity_poly.type
_entity_poly.pdbx_seq_one_letter_code
_entity_poly.pdbx_strand_id
1 'polypeptide(L)'
;MIVCSGGNREKILHIKCVQLHTQQLSRPTFFARKFESSVNQEVLDILDAHLFGEPVPGTPGLKGYWENVYHSLEGQRALSDVTMTAYTSFTRLALRELQSPEQLNKKRSCSFASDGFPFAVEVYFYDDHFQGYLVTQKVHPSSTLEFWMMPRGSFRIVDQTGAANRIQSLEVGTEWDPKERIFRNFGGLIGPMDEPVAVQKWTHGEISVVATGDRWLHAGPSRGQYMEQNFQALSGILSLPPRVEVEQEANRRSELLGKDLEKWTDDGLSSFWSVGGVCTKTASSFCPSLPICSDTHWSSMSPDSKSDMGPVGHDGRLR
;
A
#
# COMPACT_ATOMS: atom_id res chain seq x y z
N MET A 1 -14.08 -7.27 -9.51
CA MET A 1 -14.60 -5.97 -10.04
C MET A 1 -16.10 -6.02 -10.33
N ILE A 2 -16.92 -5.49 -9.41
CA ILE A 2 -18.23 -4.90 -9.68
C ILE A 2 -18.04 -3.39 -9.52
N VAL A 3 -18.68 -2.55 -10.35
CA VAL A 3 -18.69 -1.09 -10.19
C VAL A 3 -20.13 -0.63 -10.33
N CYS A 4 -20.66 0.06 -9.32
CA CYS A 4 -22.06 0.49 -9.26
C CYS A 4 -22.14 2.01 -9.13
N SER A 5 -21.64 2.75 -10.14
CA SER A 5 -21.67 4.21 -10.15
C SER A 5 -23.11 4.76 -10.17
N GLY A 6 -23.53 5.45 -9.12
CA GLY A 6 -24.82 6.15 -9.08
C GLY A 6 -24.88 7.29 -10.11
N GLY A 7 -25.63 7.10 -11.20
CA GLY A 7 -25.74 8.10 -12.26
C GLY A 7 -26.89 7.79 -13.24
N ASN A 8 -27.90 8.67 -13.27
CA ASN A 8 -29.13 8.42 -14.01
C ASN A 8 -28.97 8.82 -15.50
N ARG A 9 -28.55 7.88 -16.36
CA ARG A 9 -28.68 7.92 -17.84
C ARG A 9 -28.39 6.56 -18.50
N GLU A 10 -29.08 6.27 -19.60
CA GLU A 10 -28.94 5.02 -20.35
C GLU A 10 -27.65 4.99 -21.19
N LYS A 11 -26.83 3.92 -21.04
CA LYS A 11 -26.52 2.94 -22.11
C LYS A 11 -25.31 2.03 -21.79
N ILE A 12 -25.54 0.72 -21.94
CA ILE A 12 -24.61 -0.32 -22.39
C ILE A 12 -23.22 -0.34 -21.73
N LEU A 13 -23.11 -1.05 -20.61
CA LEU A 13 -21.88 -1.76 -20.23
C LEU A 13 -22.22 -2.99 -19.37
N HIS A 14 -22.03 -4.19 -19.92
CA HIS A 14 -22.30 -5.45 -19.21
C HIS A 14 -21.14 -5.79 -18.26
N ILE A 15 -21.34 -5.66 -16.94
CA ILE A 15 -20.78 -6.53 -15.88
C ILE A 15 -21.57 -6.35 -14.57
N LYS A 16 -22.28 -7.41 -14.17
CA LYS A 16 -22.77 -7.82 -12.83
C LYS A 16 -23.41 -6.87 -11.79
N CYS A 17 -23.42 -5.53 -11.91
CA CYS A 17 -24.16 -4.69 -10.95
C CYS A 17 -25.69 -4.99 -10.93
N VAL A 18 -26.24 -5.40 -12.08
CA VAL A 18 -27.66 -5.80 -12.27
C VAL A 18 -28.17 -6.85 -11.27
N GLN A 19 -27.29 -7.74 -10.77
CA GLN A 19 -27.72 -8.95 -10.07
C GLN A 19 -28.24 -8.71 -8.64
N LEU A 20 -27.96 -7.55 -8.03
CA LEU A 20 -28.51 -7.17 -6.72
C LEU A 20 -29.96 -6.65 -6.79
N HIS A 21 -30.37 -6.04 -7.90
CA HIS A 21 -31.70 -5.44 -8.03
C HIS A 21 -32.69 -6.25 -8.88
N THR A 22 -32.21 -7.21 -9.69
CA THR A 22 -33.08 -8.07 -10.51
C THR A 22 -32.78 -9.57 -10.40
N GLN A 23 -32.38 -10.07 -9.22
CA GLN A 23 -32.60 -11.49 -8.94
C GLN A 23 -34.09 -11.75 -8.66
N GLN A 24 -34.83 -12.05 -9.72
CA GLN A 24 -36.02 -12.90 -9.59
C GLN A 24 -35.57 -14.27 -9.05
N LEU A 25 -35.59 -14.42 -7.73
CA LEU A 25 -35.17 -15.62 -7.03
C LEU A 25 -36.15 -16.77 -7.31
N SER A 26 -35.86 -17.54 -8.35
CA SER A 26 -36.54 -18.79 -8.67
C SER A 26 -36.37 -19.87 -7.59
N ARG A 27 -35.46 -19.64 -6.62
CA ARG A 27 -35.25 -20.41 -5.39
C ARG A 27 -34.79 -19.45 -4.27
N PRO A 28 -35.20 -19.65 -3.01
CA PRO A 28 -34.73 -18.81 -1.91
C PRO A 28 -33.22 -18.99 -1.65
N THR A 29 -32.53 -17.89 -1.37
CA THR A 29 -31.09 -17.85 -1.09
C THR A 29 -30.81 -16.93 0.09
N PHE A 30 -30.03 -17.39 1.07
CA PHE A 30 -29.79 -16.67 2.34
C PHE A 30 -28.34 -16.21 2.53
N PHE A 31 -27.40 -16.64 1.68
CA PHE A 31 -25.97 -16.34 1.79
C PHE A 31 -25.33 -16.18 0.41
N ALA A 32 -24.29 -15.34 0.32
CA ALA A 32 -23.49 -15.11 -0.89
C ALA A 32 -21.98 -15.17 -0.56
N ARG A 33 -21.13 -15.37 -1.58
CA ARG A 33 -19.66 -15.37 -1.49
C ARG A 33 -19.02 -15.15 -2.86
N LYS A 34 -17.80 -14.64 -2.98
CA LYS A 34 -16.91 -14.09 -1.93
C LYS A 34 -17.10 -12.58 -1.79
N PHE A 35 -16.73 -12.05 -0.63
CA PHE A 35 -16.49 -10.63 -0.38
C PHE A 35 -15.09 -10.51 0.25
N GLU A 36 -14.35 -9.44 -0.07
CA GLU A 36 -12.96 -9.19 0.34
C GLU A 36 -12.78 -7.66 0.47
N SER A 37 -12.64 -7.12 1.68
CA SER A 37 -12.60 -5.66 1.89
C SER A 37 -11.39 -4.99 1.23
N SER A 38 -10.24 -5.67 1.19
CA SER A 38 -9.04 -5.28 0.43
C SER A 38 -9.19 -5.41 -1.10
N VAL A 39 -10.39 -5.71 -1.60
CA VAL A 39 -10.76 -5.67 -3.03
C VAL A 39 -11.88 -4.66 -3.30
N ASN A 40 -12.91 -4.62 -2.44
CA ASN A 40 -13.99 -3.62 -2.44
C ASN A 40 -14.81 -3.78 -1.16
N GLN A 41 -14.76 -2.80 -0.25
CA GLN A 41 -15.60 -2.71 0.94
C GLN A 41 -16.97 -2.09 0.61
N GLU A 42 -17.08 -1.22 -0.41
CA GLU A 42 -18.35 -0.54 -0.75
C GLU A 42 -19.54 -1.52 -0.89
N VAL A 43 -19.35 -2.68 -1.53
CA VAL A 43 -20.40 -3.71 -1.67
C VAL A 43 -20.73 -4.43 -0.35
N LEU A 44 -19.81 -4.48 0.61
CA LEU A 44 -20.11 -4.96 1.98
C LEU A 44 -20.92 -3.91 2.74
N ASP A 45 -20.52 -2.64 2.69
CA ASP A 45 -21.19 -1.55 3.40
C ASP A 45 -22.64 -1.36 2.91
N ILE A 46 -22.86 -1.40 1.59
CA ILE A 46 -24.19 -1.39 0.97
C ILE A 46 -25.03 -2.60 1.42
N LEU A 47 -24.43 -3.78 1.57
CA LEU A 47 -25.14 -4.99 1.96
C LEU A 47 -25.52 -4.99 3.44
N ASP A 48 -24.64 -4.53 4.33
CA ASP A 48 -24.93 -4.42 5.76
C ASP A 48 -26.01 -3.35 6.03
N ALA A 49 -25.88 -2.17 5.42
CA ALA A 49 -26.88 -1.10 5.53
C ALA A 49 -28.26 -1.54 4.99
N HIS A 50 -28.31 -2.36 3.92
CA HIS A 50 -29.55 -2.91 3.39
C HIS A 50 -30.21 -3.94 4.32
N LEU A 51 -29.43 -4.72 5.07
CA LEU A 51 -29.93 -5.79 5.95
C LEU A 51 -30.25 -5.31 7.38
N PHE A 52 -29.50 -4.33 7.89
CA PHE A 52 -29.50 -3.93 9.30
C PHE A 52 -29.60 -2.40 9.51
N GLY A 53 -29.83 -1.63 8.45
CA GLY A 53 -30.01 -0.18 8.47
C GLY A 53 -28.69 0.60 8.46
N GLU A 54 -28.75 1.84 7.96
CA GLU A 54 -27.61 2.75 7.84
C GLU A 54 -26.88 2.96 9.19
N PRO A 55 -25.53 3.03 9.20
CA PRO A 55 -24.77 3.38 10.40
C PRO A 55 -25.02 4.83 10.82
N VAL A 56 -24.82 5.13 12.11
CA VAL A 56 -25.06 6.47 12.66
C VAL A 56 -24.14 7.51 11.99
N PRO A 57 -24.66 8.66 11.53
CA PRO A 57 -23.83 9.71 10.94
C PRO A 57 -22.73 10.19 11.90
N GLY A 58 -21.48 10.09 11.47
CA GLY A 58 -20.31 10.45 12.28
C GLY A 58 -19.65 9.28 13.03
N THR A 59 -20.15 8.05 12.91
CA THR A 59 -19.43 6.86 13.39
C THR A 59 -18.04 6.76 12.74
N PRO A 60 -16.96 6.58 13.54
CA PRO A 60 -15.60 6.44 13.02
C PRO A 60 -15.39 5.09 12.32
N GLY A 61 -14.26 4.95 11.62
CA GLY A 61 -13.83 3.68 11.02
C GLY A 61 -14.60 3.20 9.79
N LEU A 62 -15.81 3.70 9.51
CA LEU A 62 -16.69 3.22 8.42
C LEU A 62 -15.98 3.04 7.08
N LYS A 63 -15.34 4.09 6.55
CA LYS A 63 -14.59 4.07 5.26
C LYS A 63 -13.18 3.47 5.35
N GLY A 64 -12.67 3.16 6.54
CA GLY A 64 -11.31 2.65 6.76
C GLY A 64 -11.28 1.13 6.85
N TYR A 65 -10.28 0.49 6.26
CA TYR A 65 -10.05 -0.95 6.44
C TYR A 65 -8.59 -1.20 6.81
N TRP A 66 -8.40 -2.06 7.81
CA TRP A 66 -7.10 -2.42 8.37
C TRP A 66 -6.97 -3.95 8.37
N GLU A 67 -5.89 -4.45 7.78
CA GLU A 67 -5.56 -5.88 7.72
C GLU A 67 -4.13 -6.05 8.24
N ASN A 68 -3.95 -6.75 9.37
CA ASN A 68 -2.61 -7.04 9.90
C ASN A 68 -1.91 -8.06 8.98
N VAL A 69 -0.71 -7.72 8.51
CA VAL A 69 0.10 -8.53 7.59
C VAL A 69 1.38 -9.06 8.24
N TYR A 70 1.65 -8.68 9.50
CA TYR A 70 2.69 -9.25 10.35
C TYR A 70 2.49 -8.84 11.82
N HIS A 71 2.72 -9.76 12.75
CA HIS A 71 2.83 -9.45 14.16
C HIS A 71 4.02 -10.18 14.82
N SER A 72 4.75 -9.49 15.71
CA SER A 72 5.99 -9.99 16.32
C SER A 72 5.89 -11.31 17.12
N LEU A 73 4.67 -11.80 17.40
CA LEU A 73 4.43 -13.13 17.97
C LEU A 73 4.67 -14.27 16.97
N GLU A 74 4.58 -14.00 15.67
CA GLU A 74 4.91 -14.93 14.57
C GLU A 74 6.43 -15.10 14.42
N GLY A 75 7.19 -14.09 14.89
CA GLY A 75 8.64 -14.01 14.83
C GLY A 75 9.17 -13.55 13.47
N GLN A 76 10.43 -13.09 13.46
CA GLN A 76 11.08 -12.47 12.29
C GLN A 76 11.07 -13.35 11.03
N ARG A 77 10.95 -14.68 11.16
CA ARG A 77 10.90 -15.64 10.04
C ARG A 77 9.57 -15.67 9.28
N ALA A 78 8.54 -14.95 9.76
CA ALA A 78 7.31 -14.71 9.01
C ALA A 78 7.51 -13.65 7.90
N LEU A 79 8.49 -12.75 8.08
CA LEU A 79 8.83 -11.74 7.07
C LEU A 79 9.80 -12.30 6.03
N SER A 80 9.64 -11.84 4.79
CA SER A 80 10.69 -11.94 3.76
C SER A 80 11.79 -10.91 4.03
N ASP A 81 13.00 -11.13 3.50
CA ASP A 81 14.08 -10.14 3.59
C ASP A 81 13.65 -8.78 3.02
N VAL A 82 12.85 -8.78 1.94
CA VAL A 82 12.29 -7.58 1.30
C VAL A 82 11.40 -6.79 2.26
N THR A 83 10.42 -7.46 2.88
CA THR A 83 9.47 -6.82 3.80
C THR A 83 10.16 -6.40 5.10
N MET A 84 11.05 -7.23 5.66
CA MET A 84 11.86 -6.90 6.83
C MET A 84 12.77 -5.68 6.58
N THR A 85 13.43 -5.59 5.42
CA THR A 85 14.23 -4.43 5.02
C THR A 85 13.37 -3.18 4.85
N ALA A 86 12.24 -3.28 4.15
CA ALA A 86 11.34 -2.16 3.91
C ALA A 86 10.73 -1.61 5.21
N TYR A 87 10.13 -2.47 6.04
CA TYR A 87 9.50 -2.05 7.30
C TYR A 87 10.52 -1.49 8.31
N THR A 88 11.76 -2.01 8.35
CA THR A 88 12.82 -1.45 9.20
C THR A 88 13.35 -0.11 8.65
N SER A 89 13.39 0.08 7.33
CA SER A 89 13.68 1.37 6.70
C SER A 89 12.59 2.40 6.98
N PHE A 90 11.32 2.00 6.89
CA PHE A 90 10.17 2.82 7.26
C PHE A 90 10.28 3.33 8.71
N THR A 91 10.69 2.49 9.66
CA THR A 91 11.03 2.93 11.03
C THR A 91 12.06 4.05 11.03
N ARG A 92 13.20 3.88 10.33
CA ARG A 92 14.26 4.91 10.29
C ARG A 92 13.78 6.21 9.64
N LEU A 93 12.96 6.13 8.58
CA LEU A 93 12.37 7.29 7.91
C LEU A 93 11.39 8.05 8.82
N ALA A 94 10.51 7.35 9.53
CA ALA A 94 9.59 7.96 10.49
C ALA A 94 10.30 8.63 11.66
N LEU A 95 11.32 7.96 12.25
CA LEU A 95 12.12 8.55 13.32
C LEU A 95 12.95 9.75 12.86
N ARG A 96 13.43 9.75 11.61
CA ARG A 96 14.12 10.88 10.98
C ARG A 96 13.19 12.08 10.78
N GLU A 97 11.92 11.85 10.43
CA GLU A 97 10.93 12.92 10.24
C GLU A 97 10.59 13.64 11.57
N LEU A 98 10.55 12.93 12.69
CA LEU A 98 10.35 13.55 14.02
C LEU A 98 11.50 14.51 14.42
N GLN A 99 12.66 14.38 13.78
CA GLN A 99 13.84 15.22 13.99
C GLN A 99 13.95 16.35 12.94
N SER A 100 12.99 16.47 12.01
CA SER A 100 13.06 17.47 10.93
C SER A 100 12.98 18.90 11.49
N PRO A 101 13.70 19.90 10.92
CA PRO A 101 13.72 21.26 11.46
C PRO A 101 12.33 21.93 11.56
N GLU A 102 11.39 21.54 10.70
CA GLU A 102 10.02 22.07 10.74
C GLU A 102 9.23 21.57 11.96
N GLN A 103 9.43 20.30 12.36
CA GLN A 103 8.88 19.77 13.62
C GLN A 103 9.62 20.36 14.82
N LEU A 104 10.95 20.47 14.75
CA LEU A 104 11.82 20.99 15.81
C LEU A 104 11.51 22.45 16.18
N ASN A 105 11.10 23.27 15.20
CA ASN A 105 10.66 24.65 15.42
C ASN A 105 9.25 24.77 16.06
N LYS A 106 8.44 23.69 16.00
CA LYS A 106 7.07 23.65 16.55
C LYS A 106 6.98 22.88 17.88
N LYS A 107 7.96 22.05 18.20
CA LYS A 107 7.90 21.01 19.25
C LYS A 107 9.26 20.85 19.94
N ARG A 108 9.26 20.58 21.26
CA ARG A 108 10.50 20.15 21.96
C ARG A 108 11.04 18.88 21.29
N SER A 109 12.36 18.76 21.18
CA SER A 109 13.02 17.71 20.39
C SER A 109 12.55 16.29 20.73
N CYS A 110 11.79 15.69 19.81
CA CYS A 110 11.21 14.36 19.93
C CYS A 110 12.17 13.28 19.41
N SER A 111 13.32 13.13 20.08
CA SER A 111 14.31 12.10 19.72
C SER A 111 13.93 10.74 20.33
N PHE A 112 13.84 9.73 19.47
CA PHE A 112 13.56 8.34 19.83
C PHE A 112 14.53 7.41 19.09
N ALA A 113 14.82 6.24 19.67
CA ALA A 113 15.54 5.15 19.03
C ALA A 113 14.65 3.91 18.93
N SER A 114 14.73 3.17 17.82
CA SER A 114 13.99 1.92 17.60
C SER A 114 14.52 0.80 18.50
N ASP A 115 13.63 0.20 19.30
CA ASP A 115 13.89 -1.01 20.08
C ASP A 115 13.59 -2.25 19.22
N GLY A 116 14.65 -2.81 18.62
CA GLY A 116 14.56 -3.98 17.74
C GLY A 116 13.85 -3.73 16.41
N PHE A 117 13.23 -4.79 15.89
CA PHE A 117 12.44 -4.80 14.66
C PHE A 117 11.03 -4.23 14.87
N PRO A 118 10.26 -3.96 13.79
CA PRO A 118 8.83 -3.70 13.88
C PRO A 118 8.07 -4.71 14.75
N PHE A 119 7.10 -4.20 15.50
CA PHE A 119 6.28 -4.98 16.44
C PHE A 119 5.01 -5.53 15.77
N ALA A 120 4.40 -4.76 14.89
CA ALA A 120 3.27 -5.14 14.05
C ALA A 120 3.29 -4.30 12.76
N VAL A 121 2.70 -4.82 11.68
CA VAL A 121 2.47 -4.08 10.42
C VAL A 121 1.08 -4.39 9.87
N GLU A 122 0.38 -3.34 9.48
CA GLU A 122 -0.96 -3.38 8.91
C GLU A 122 -0.94 -2.75 7.52
N VAL A 123 -1.73 -3.26 6.57
CA VAL A 123 -2.12 -2.50 5.39
C VAL A 123 -3.36 -1.67 5.73
N TYR A 124 -3.33 -0.39 5.36
CA TYR A 124 -4.43 0.55 5.57
C TYR A 124 -5.04 0.95 4.24
N PHE A 125 -6.36 0.81 4.13
CA PHE A 125 -7.18 1.29 3.03
C PHE A 125 -8.18 2.32 3.55
N TYR A 126 -8.52 3.29 2.70
CA TYR A 126 -9.59 4.24 2.95
C TYR A 126 -10.35 4.45 1.66
N ASP A 127 -11.68 4.31 1.72
CA ASP A 127 -12.60 4.48 0.59
C ASP A 127 -12.21 3.60 -0.62
N ASP A 128 -11.94 2.32 -0.37
CA ASP A 128 -11.40 1.31 -1.31
C ASP A 128 -10.03 1.60 -1.96
N HIS A 129 -9.32 2.63 -1.51
CA HIS A 129 -7.97 2.96 -1.98
C HIS A 129 -6.92 2.60 -0.93
N PHE A 130 -5.88 1.86 -1.33
CA PHE A 130 -4.72 1.57 -0.49
C PHE A 130 -3.99 2.88 -0.13
N GLN A 131 -3.89 3.16 1.16
CA GLN A 131 -3.29 4.37 1.72
C GLN A 131 -1.83 4.15 2.13
N GLY A 132 -1.40 2.90 2.29
CA GLY A 132 -0.04 2.55 2.69
C GLY A 132 0.03 1.50 3.80
N TYR A 133 1.22 1.40 4.40
CA TYR A 133 1.44 0.56 5.57
C TYR A 133 1.35 1.39 6.85
N LEU A 134 0.76 0.82 7.89
CA LEU A 134 1.01 1.25 9.26
C LEU A 134 2.06 0.34 9.85
N VAL A 135 3.00 0.89 10.61
CA VAL A 135 4.07 0.13 11.25
C VAL A 135 4.11 0.52 12.72
N THR A 136 3.78 -0.42 13.59
CA THR A 136 3.92 -0.25 15.04
C THR A 136 5.33 -0.62 15.47
N GLN A 137 5.99 0.25 16.22
CA GLN A 137 7.38 0.10 16.68
C GLN A 137 7.53 0.42 18.16
N LYS A 138 8.23 -0.44 18.90
CA LYS A 138 8.73 -0.13 20.25
C LYS A 138 9.91 0.81 20.16
N VAL A 139 9.95 1.83 21.01
CA VAL A 139 11.04 2.83 21.01
C VAL A 139 11.55 3.14 22.41
N HIS A 140 12.80 3.60 22.47
CA HIS A 140 13.39 4.20 23.65
C HIS A 140 13.37 5.73 23.57
N PRO A 141 13.11 6.46 24.68
CA PRO A 141 12.70 5.96 26.00
C PRO A 141 11.29 5.34 25.96
N SER A 142 11.10 4.27 26.76
CA SER A 142 10.02 3.27 26.65
C SER A 142 8.67 3.83 26.22
N SER A 143 8.37 3.68 24.93
CA SER A 143 7.08 4.01 24.32
C SER A 143 6.79 3.04 23.16
N THR A 144 5.59 3.13 22.61
CA THR A 144 5.21 2.46 21.35
C THR A 144 4.62 3.51 20.43
N LEU A 145 5.26 3.69 19.27
CA LEU A 145 4.79 4.57 18.21
C LEU A 145 4.15 3.72 17.12
N GLU A 146 3.20 4.31 16.40
CA GLU A 146 2.79 3.81 15.09
C GLU A 146 2.96 4.95 14.08
N PHE A 147 3.38 4.61 12.87
CA PHE A 147 3.55 5.57 11.79
C PHE A 147 2.99 5.03 10.48
N TRP A 148 2.33 5.93 9.76
CA TRP A 148 1.70 5.67 8.47
C TRP A 148 2.67 6.03 7.35
N MET A 149 3.03 5.04 6.54
CA MET A 149 3.90 5.18 5.38
C MET A 149 3.05 5.15 4.10
N MET A 150 2.92 6.31 3.46
CA MET A 150 2.17 6.48 2.21
C MET A 150 3.09 6.25 0.99
N PRO A 151 2.64 5.51 -0.04
CA PRO A 151 3.33 5.47 -1.32
C PRO A 151 3.19 6.82 -2.04
N ARG A 152 4.21 7.20 -2.81
CA ARG A 152 4.22 8.42 -3.64
C ARG A 152 3.83 8.06 -5.07
N GLY A 153 2.65 8.52 -5.49
CA GLY A 153 2.15 8.31 -6.85
C GLY A 153 3.12 8.84 -7.91
N SER A 154 3.64 7.93 -8.74
CA SER A 154 4.66 8.22 -9.76
C SER A 154 4.12 8.21 -11.19
N PHE A 155 2.99 7.55 -11.45
CA PHE A 155 2.41 7.46 -12.80
C PHE A 155 1.94 8.83 -13.30
N ARG A 156 2.48 9.23 -14.45
CA ARG A 156 2.08 10.44 -15.19
C ARG A 156 2.04 10.13 -16.68
N ILE A 157 0.89 10.37 -17.32
CA ILE A 157 0.79 10.32 -18.77
C ILE A 157 1.35 11.64 -19.31
N VAL A 158 2.44 11.56 -20.08
CA VAL A 158 3.16 12.74 -20.61
C VAL A 158 2.53 13.25 -21.92
N ASP A 159 1.98 12.35 -22.73
CA ASP A 159 1.22 12.66 -23.95
C ASP A 159 0.16 11.57 -24.21
N GLN A 160 -0.93 11.94 -24.90
CA GLN A 160 -2.07 11.09 -25.24
C GLN A 160 -2.31 11.05 -26.76
N THR A 161 -1.25 11.05 -27.58
CA THR A 161 -1.37 10.88 -29.03
C THR A 161 -1.57 9.41 -29.44
N GLY A 162 -2.33 9.21 -30.52
CA GLY A 162 -2.56 7.89 -31.12
C GLY A 162 -3.13 6.85 -30.15
N ALA A 163 -2.60 5.62 -30.19
CA ALA A 163 -3.07 4.50 -29.38
C ALA A 163 -2.85 4.71 -27.86
N ALA A 164 -1.89 5.55 -27.45
CA ALA A 164 -1.58 5.80 -26.04
C ALA A 164 -2.72 6.49 -25.29
N ASN A 165 -3.61 7.22 -25.98
CA ASN A 165 -4.82 7.85 -25.43
C ASN A 165 -5.77 6.85 -24.72
N ARG A 166 -5.61 5.55 -24.97
CA ARG A 166 -6.42 4.50 -24.35
C ARG A 166 -5.84 3.94 -23.05
N ILE A 167 -4.60 4.27 -22.69
CA ILE A 167 -3.98 3.82 -21.44
C ILE A 167 -4.57 4.63 -20.28
N GLN A 168 -5.22 3.95 -19.33
CA GLN A 168 -5.73 4.54 -18.10
C GLN A 168 -4.70 4.48 -16.96
N SER A 169 -4.00 3.35 -16.84
CA SER A 169 -2.90 3.16 -15.91
C SER A 169 -1.87 2.16 -16.46
N LEU A 170 -0.63 2.33 -16.02
CA LEU A 170 0.44 1.33 -16.08
C LEU A 170 0.89 1.12 -14.65
N GLU A 171 0.82 -0.11 -14.18
CA GLU A 171 1.19 -0.51 -12.82
C GLU A 171 2.22 -1.65 -12.90
N VAL A 172 3.19 -1.65 -11.98
CA VAL A 172 4.24 -2.68 -11.88
C VAL A 172 4.24 -3.21 -10.46
N GLY A 173 4.15 -4.52 -10.29
CA GLY A 173 4.00 -5.18 -9.00
C GLY A 173 4.29 -6.67 -9.05
N THR A 174 4.12 -7.34 -7.92
CA THR A 174 4.17 -8.81 -7.81
C THR A 174 2.83 -9.33 -7.30
N GLU A 175 2.61 -10.65 -7.40
CA GLU A 175 1.37 -11.30 -6.95
C GLU A 175 0.11 -10.75 -7.66
N TRP A 176 0.16 -10.71 -8.99
CA TRP A 176 -0.99 -10.36 -9.82
C TRP A 176 -2.12 -11.39 -9.66
N ASP A 177 -3.29 -10.94 -9.19
CA ASP A 177 -4.53 -11.71 -9.17
C ASP A 177 -5.29 -11.48 -10.49
N PRO A 178 -5.30 -12.43 -11.45
CA PRO A 178 -5.96 -12.25 -12.74
C PRO A 178 -7.50 -12.30 -12.65
N LYS A 179 -8.06 -12.73 -11.51
CA LYS A 179 -9.52 -12.85 -11.29
C LYS A 179 -10.09 -11.53 -10.80
N GLU A 180 -9.47 -10.89 -9.81
CA GLU A 180 -9.90 -9.56 -9.34
C GLU A 180 -9.23 -8.39 -10.07
N ARG A 181 -8.08 -8.66 -10.73
CA ARG A 181 -7.28 -7.71 -11.54
C ARG A 181 -6.60 -6.64 -10.69
N ILE A 182 -5.90 -7.09 -9.66
CA ILE A 182 -5.10 -6.28 -8.72
C ILE A 182 -3.78 -7.00 -8.40
N PHE A 183 -2.78 -6.27 -7.92
CA PHE A 183 -1.63 -6.86 -7.24
C PHE A 183 -1.96 -7.08 -5.76
N ARG A 184 -1.61 -8.26 -5.21
CA ARG A 184 -1.80 -8.55 -3.77
C ARG A 184 -0.64 -8.04 -2.91
N ASN A 185 0.54 -7.84 -3.49
CA ASN A 185 1.57 -6.96 -2.92
C ASN A 185 1.14 -5.49 -3.09
N PHE A 186 0.19 -5.03 -2.27
CA PHE A 186 -0.47 -3.72 -2.40
C PHE A 186 0.50 -2.52 -2.40
N GLY A 187 1.61 -2.62 -1.67
CA GLY A 187 2.65 -1.59 -1.65
C GLY A 187 3.68 -1.68 -2.77
N GLY A 188 3.68 -2.74 -3.59
CA GLY A 188 4.70 -2.97 -4.61
C GLY A 188 6.11 -3.11 -4.02
N LEU A 189 6.24 -3.68 -2.81
CA LEU A 189 7.54 -3.91 -2.17
C LEU A 189 8.28 -5.02 -2.93
N ILE A 190 9.27 -4.63 -3.73
CA ILE A 190 10.02 -5.50 -4.66
C ILE A 190 11.49 -5.51 -4.25
N GLY A 191 12.03 -6.70 -4.03
CA GLY A 191 13.45 -6.95 -3.84
C GLY A 191 14.19 -7.26 -5.15
N PRO A 192 15.53 -7.32 -5.14
CA PRO A 192 16.32 -7.68 -6.32
C PRO A 192 16.13 -9.13 -6.81
N MET A 193 15.29 -9.92 -6.12
CA MET A 193 15.07 -11.35 -6.34
C MET A 193 13.65 -11.69 -6.80
N ASP A 194 12.74 -10.71 -6.86
CA ASP A 194 11.36 -10.90 -7.29
C ASP A 194 11.16 -10.71 -8.80
N GLU A 195 10.08 -11.25 -9.36
CA GLU A 195 9.76 -11.19 -10.79
C GLU A 195 8.60 -10.21 -11.04
N PRO A 196 8.88 -8.94 -11.38
CA PRO A 196 7.84 -7.92 -11.51
C PRO A 196 7.00 -8.14 -12.78
N VAL A 197 5.69 -8.01 -12.63
CA VAL A 197 4.74 -8.03 -13.75
C VAL A 197 4.27 -6.60 -14.01
N ALA A 198 4.33 -6.16 -15.27
CA ALA A 198 3.80 -4.87 -15.71
C ALA A 198 2.40 -5.06 -16.32
N VAL A 199 1.39 -4.41 -15.73
CA VAL A 199 -0.01 -4.47 -16.18
C VAL A 199 -0.45 -3.11 -16.73
N GLN A 200 -1.15 -3.13 -17.86
CA GLN A 200 -1.72 -1.94 -18.49
C GLN A 200 -3.25 -2.02 -18.49
N LYS A 201 -3.90 -0.97 -18.01
CA LYS A 201 -5.36 -0.81 -18.04
C LYS A 201 -5.76 0.01 -19.26
N TRP A 202 -6.59 -0.56 -20.14
CA TRP A 202 -6.98 0.06 -21.40
C TRP A 202 -8.48 0.38 -21.46
N THR A 203 -8.86 1.48 -22.09
CA THR A 203 -10.22 1.69 -22.59
C THR A 203 -10.48 0.85 -23.86
N HIS A 204 -11.74 0.72 -24.26
CA HIS A 204 -12.15 -0.09 -25.42
C HIS A 204 -11.58 0.45 -26.75
N GLY A 205 -11.22 -0.44 -27.68
CA GLY A 205 -10.64 -0.10 -29.00
C GLY A 205 -9.72 -1.19 -29.56
N GLU A 206 -9.02 -0.90 -30.66
CA GLU A 206 -8.21 -1.86 -31.43
C GLU A 206 -6.93 -2.35 -30.70
N ILE A 207 -6.25 -3.37 -31.24
CA ILE A 207 -5.21 -4.13 -30.50
C ILE A 207 -3.82 -3.45 -30.56
N SER A 208 -3.02 -3.59 -29.50
CA SER A 208 -1.61 -3.14 -29.40
C SER A 208 -0.86 -4.02 -28.38
N VAL A 209 0.48 -4.11 -28.44
CA VAL A 209 1.29 -5.13 -27.72
C VAL A 209 2.61 -4.57 -27.16
N VAL A 210 2.99 -4.97 -25.92
CA VAL A 210 4.25 -4.62 -25.20
C VAL A 210 4.66 -5.81 -24.29
N ALA A 211 5.95 -5.96 -23.92
CA ALA A 211 6.47 -7.02 -23.02
C ALA A 211 7.75 -6.61 -22.22
N THR A 212 8.09 -7.31 -21.13
CA THR A 212 9.20 -7.02 -20.18
C THR A 212 9.79 -8.28 -19.49
N GLY A 213 10.94 -8.17 -18.78
CA GLY A 213 11.57 -9.24 -17.98
C GLY A 213 12.97 -8.90 -17.41
N ASP A 214 13.44 -9.65 -16.41
CA ASP A 214 14.57 -9.34 -15.50
C ASP A 214 15.62 -10.52 -15.40
N ARG A 215 16.67 -10.62 -14.55
CA ARG A 215 16.97 -10.12 -13.17
C ARG A 215 18.44 -10.42 -12.74
N TRP A 216 18.94 -9.87 -11.61
CA TRP A 216 19.72 -10.49 -10.49
C TRP A 216 20.45 -9.44 -9.60
N LEU A 217 21.17 -9.89 -8.56
CA LEU A 217 21.40 -9.21 -7.28
C LEU A 217 22.43 -8.04 -7.28
N HIS A 218 21.95 -6.81 -7.02
CA HIS A 218 22.68 -5.54 -6.75
C HIS A 218 23.71 -5.03 -7.79
N ALA A 219 24.53 -5.90 -8.38
CA ALA A 219 25.32 -5.62 -9.59
C ALA A 219 24.53 -5.90 -10.89
N GLY A 220 23.24 -6.23 -10.76
CA GLY A 220 22.36 -6.56 -11.88
C GLY A 220 22.46 -8.02 -12.33
N PRO A 221 22.06 -8.33 -13.58
CA PRO A 221 21.94 -9.70 -14.07
C PRO A 221 23.28 -10.42 -14.15
N SER A 222 23.32 -11.71 -13.79
CA SER A 222 24.54 -12.52 -13.69
C SER A 222 25.29 -12.75 -15.03
N ARG A 223 24.66 -12.44 -16.16
CA ARG A 223 25.25 -12.44 -17.51
C ARG A 223 25.60 -11.03 -18.03
N GLY A 224 25.43 -9.99 -17.21
CA GLY A 224 25.51 -8.57 -17.62
C GLY A 224 24.37 -8.10 -18.53
N GLN A 225 23.36 -8.94 -18.76
CA GLN A 225 22.23 -8.71 -19.67
C GLN A 225 20.94 -9.31 -19.09
N TYR A 226 19.84 -8.56 -19.13
CA TYR A 226 18.52 -9.01 -18.64
C TYR A 226 17.81 -9.95 -19.63
N MET A 227 18.16 -9.89 -20.92
CA MET A 227 17.60 -10.71 -22.00
C MET A 227 18.71 -11.10 -22.98
N GLU A 228 18.50 -12.13 -23.78
CA GLU A 228 19.43 -12.51 -24.87
C GLU A 228 19.44 -11.50 -26.02
N GLN A 229 18.38 -10.68 -26.14
CA GLN A 229 18.30 -9.59 -27.10
C GLN A 229 18.86 -8.29 -26.49
N ASN A 230 19.85 -7.69 -27.16
CA ASN A 230 20.46 -6.43 -26.77
C ASN A 230 19.69 -5.22 -27.34
N PHE A 231 19.24 -4.31 -26.48
CA PHE A 231 18.51 -3.09 -26.83
C PHE A 231 19.32 -1.79 -26.74
N GLN A 232 20.65 -1.85 -26.56
CA GLN A 232 21.53 -0.67 -26.42
C GLN A 232 21.37 0.37 -27.55
N ALA A 233 21.03 -0.05 -28.78
CA ALA A 233 20.77 0.85 -29.90
C ALA A 233 19.59 1.82 -29.66
N LEU A 234 18.65 1.50 -28.76
CA LEU A 234 17.54 2.38 -28.41
C LEU A 234 17.95 3.53 -27.48
N SER A 235 19.12 3.48 -26.84
CA SER A 235 19.54 4.49 -25.85
C SER A 235 19.58 5.92 -26.42
N GLY A 236 20.16 6.09 -27.60
CA GLY A 236 20.21 7.38 -28.30
C GLY A 236 18.86 7.82 -28.90
N ILE A 237 17.94 6.89 -29.14
CA ILE A 237 16.59 7.17 -29.66
C ILE A 237 15.67 7.63 -28.52
N LEU A 238 15.77 6.99 -27.35
CA LEU A 238 14.98 7.28 -26.15
C LEU A 238 15.63 8.34 -25.25
N SER A 239 16.71 8.99 -25.71
CA SER A 239 17.47 10.03 -24.98
C SER A 239 17.87 9.60 -23.55
N LEU A 240 18.30 8.35 -23.38
CA LEU A 240 18.69 7.82 -22.07
C LEU A 240 20.03 8.41 -21.57
N PRO A 241 20.23 8.55 -20.24
CA PRO A 241 21.47 9.12 -19.68
C PRO A 241 22.75 8.34 -20.06
N PRO A 242 23.93 8.99 -20.05
CA PRO A 242 25.22 8.34 -20.27
C PRO A 242 25.45 7.18 -19.29
N ARG A 243 25.66 5.99 -19.83
CA ARG A 243 25.61 4.73 -19.08
C ARG A 243 26.82 4.52 -18.14
N VAL A 244 28.02 4.97 -18.54
CA VAL A 244 29.29 4.68 -17.86
C VAL A 244 29.35 5.22 -16.42
N GLU A 245 28.93 6.47 -16.22
CA GLU A 245 28.97 7.13 -14.90
C GLU A 245 27.97 6.46 -13.93
N VAL A 246 26.79 6.11 -14.43
CA VAL A 246 25.74 5.42 -13.68
C VAL A 246 26.16 3.99 -13.31
N GLU A 247 26.82 3.26 -14.21
CA GLU A 247 27.35 1.92 -13.93
C GLU A 247 28.51 1.93 -12.92
N GLN A 248 29.40 2.92 -12.98
CA GLN A 248 30.48 3.06 -11.98
C GLN A 248 29.93 3.31 -10.58
N GLU A 249 28.95 4.22 -10.44
CA GLU A 249 28.30 4.50 -9.16
C GLU A 249 27.44 3.32 -8.68
N ALA A 250 26.76 2.59 -9.59
CA ALA A 250 26.00 1.40 -9.25
C ALA A 250 26.89 0.26 -8.72
N ASN A 251 28.02 -0.01 -9.40
CA ASN A 251 29.00 -1.00 -8.94
C ASN A 251 29.54 -0.64 -7.55
N ARG A 252 29.94 0.62 -7.34
CA ARG A 252 30.39 1.13 -6.03
C ARG A 252 29.32 1.01 -4.94
N ARG A 253 28.03 1.10 -5.30
CA ARG A 253 26.91 0.90 -4.36
C ARG A 253 26.63 -0.56 -4.05
N SER A 254 26.93 -1.49 -4.97
CA SER A 254 26.74 -2.93 -4.76
C SER A 254 27.65 -3.52 -3.67
N GLU A 255 28.75 -2.83 -3.35
CA GLU A 255 29.71 -3.21 -2.30
C GLU A 255 29.36 -2.64 -0.90
N LEU A 256 28.28 -1.84 -0.78
CA LEU A 256 27.92 -1.19 0.50
C LEU A 256 27.38 -2.20 1.52
N LEU A 257 27.77 -2.03 2.77
CA LEU A 257 27.35 -2.86 3.90
C LEU A 257 27.00 -1.99 5.12
N GLY A 258 26.27 -2.56 6.08
CA GLY A 258 25.96 -1.90 7.35
C GLY A 258 25.27 -0.55 7.18
N LYS A 259 25.78 0.50 7.84
CA LYS A 259 25.14 1.82 7.89
C LYS A 259 25.08 2.55 6.56
N ASP A 260 26.03 2.33 5.66
CA ASP A 260 26.01 2.96 4.33
C ASP A 260 24.97 2.29 3.41
N LEU A 261 24.79 0.97 3.56
CA LEU A 261 23.70 0.23 2.90
C LEU A 261 22.34 0.65 3.48
N GLU A 262 22.18 0.70 4.81
CA GLU A 262 20.97 1.23 5.45
C GLU A 262 20.60 2.62 4.93
N LYS A 263 21.58 3.53 4.82
CA LYS A 263 21.36 4.88 4.29
C LYS A 263 20.96 4.86 2.82
N TRP A 264 21.61 4.08 1.97
CA TRP A 264 21.23 3.98 0.55
C TRP A 264 19.81 3.40 0.39
N THR A 265 19.45 2.40 1.18
CA THR A 265 18.09 1.85 1.26
C THR A 265 17.07 2.92 1.67
N ASP A 266 17.35 3.67 2.74
CA ASP A 266 16.45 4.72 3.25
C ASP A 266 16.27 5.85 2.23
N ASP A 267 17.35 6.31 1.60
CA ASP A 267 17.29 7.36 0.58
C ASP A 267 16.48 6.87 -0.65
N GLY A 268 16.69 5.62 -1.08
CA GLY A 268 15.94 4.99 -2.17
C GLY A 268 14.45 4.87 -1.86
N LEU A 269 14.08 4.28 -0.72
CA LEU A 269 12.66 4.18 -0.32
C LEU A 269 12.04 5.55 -0.10
N SER A 270 12.77 6.53 0.44
CA SER A 270 12.27 7.91 0.62
C SER A 270 12.04 8.70 -0.68
N SER A 271 12.40 8.13 -1.84
CA SER A 271 11.99 8.66 -3.14
C SER A 271 10.55 8.26 -3.49
N PHE A 272 10.13 7.05 -3.09
CA PHE A 272 8.83 6.44 -3.41
C PHE A 272 7.85 6.36 -2.23
N TRP A 273 8.28 6.71 -1.01
CA TRP A 273 7.47 6.67 0.20
C TRP A 273 7.58 7.96 1.02
N SER A 274 6.55 8.25 1.82
CA SER A 274 6.50 9.40 2.74
C SER A 274 5.81 9.03 4.05
N VAL A 275 6.20 9.68 5.14
CA VAL A 275 5.50 9.59 6.42
C VAL A 275 4.22 10.44 6.33
N GLY A 276 3.04 9.82 6.36
CA GLY A 276 1.75 10.51 6.38
C GLY A 276 1.32 10.93 7.79
N GLY A 277 1.76 10.19 8.81
CA GLY A 277 1.50 10.50 10.20
C GLY A 277 2.36 9.67 11.15
N VAL A 278 2.51 10.16 12.38
CA VAL A 278 3.10 9.43 13.50
C VAL A 278 2.23 9.69 14.73
N CYS A 279 1.91 8.65 15.50
CA CYS A 279 1.17 8.72 16.74
C CYS A 279 1.88 7.91 17.85
N THR A 280 1.46 8.10 19.10
CA THR A 280 1.96 7.35 20.25
C THR A 280 0.82 6.57 20.90
N LYS A 281 1.05 5.30 21.27
CA LYS A 281 0.02 4.43 21.88
C LYS A 281 -0.47 4.94 23.23
N THR A 282 0.41 5.64 23.96
CA THR A 282 0.10 6.34 25.22
C THR A 282 0.75 7.72 25.22
N ALA A 283 0.21 8.65 25.99
CA ALA A 283 0.73 10.02 26.08
C ALA A 283 2.20 10.05 26.55
N SER A 284 3.10 10.52 25.69
CA SER A 284 4.54 10.56 25.97
C SER A 284 4.94 11.88 26.61
N SER A 285 5.52 11.83 27.82
CA SER A 285 6.13 13.01 28.47
C SER A 285 7.37 13.53 27.74
N PHE A 286 8.04 12.67 26.96
CA PHE A 286 9.21 13.02 26.14
C PHE A 286 8.81 13.75 24.85
N CYS A 287 7.68 13.37 24.25
CA CYS A 287 7.10 14.05 23.10
C CYS A 287 5.60 14.31 23.29
N PRO A 288 5.18 15.32 24.10
CA PRO A 288 3.77 15.63 24.38
C PRO A 288 2.99 16.22 23.19
N SER A 289 3.55 16.13 21.98
CA SER A 289 3.10 16.78 20.75
C SER A 289 2.94 15.79 19.59
N LEU A 290 3.06 14.49 19.89
CA LEU A 290 2.49 13.42 19.08
C LEU A 290 1.03 13.20 19.50
N PRO A 291 0.09 13.01 18.56
CA PRO A 291 -1.27 12.60 18.89
C PRO A 291 -1.26 11.19 19.51
N ILE A 292 -2.25 10.91 20.36
CA ILE A 292 -2.51 9.54 20.80
C ILE A 292 -3.11 8.78 19.61
N CYS A 293 -2.70 7.53 19.38
CA CYS A 293 -3.11 6.77 18.20
C CYS A 293 -4.64 6.60 18.07
N SER A 294 -5.35 6.39 19.18
CA SER A 294 -6.82 6.36 19.27
C SER A 294 -7.52 7.62 18.79
N ASP A 295 -6.83 8.76 18.82
CA ASP A 295 -7.39 10.07 18.52
C ASP A 295 -7.16 10.46 17.05
N THR A 296 -6.50 9.59 16.29
CA THR A 296 -6.31 9.72 14.84
C THR A 296 -7.45 9.04 14.07
N HIS A 297 -7.50 9.23 12.75
CA HIS A 297 -8.46 8.58 11.86
C HIS A 297 -7.85 7.44 11.02
N TRP A 298 -6.55 7.18 11.16
CA TRP A 298 -5.78 6.28 10.29
C TRP A 298 -5.10 5.13 11.03
N SER A 299 -4.99 5.19 12.35
CA SER A 299 -4.24 4.22 13.13
C SER A 299 -4.96 2.88 13.24
N SER A 300 -4.20 1.78 13.38
CA SER A 300 -4.77 0.47 13.76
C SER A 300 -5.43 0.50 15.16
N MET A 301 -5.16 1.55 15.94
CA MET A 301 -5.67 1.77 17.30
C MET A 301 -6.80 2.82 17.34
N SER A 302 -7.21 3.35 16.18
CA SER A 302 -8.40 4.20 16.03
C SER A 302 -9.68 3.36 16.23
N PRO A 303 -10.78 3.95 16.75
CA PRO A 303 -12.04 3.21 16.91
C PRO A 303 -12.63 2.75 15.57
N ASP A 304 -12.93 1.45 15.43
CA ASP A 304 -13.55 0.87 14.24
C ASP A 304 -14.87 0.14 14.58
N SER A 305 -15.92 0.92 14.83
CA SER A 305 -17.18 0.42 15.39
C SER A 305 -17.99 -0.51 14.48
N LYS A 306 -17.52 -0.81 13.25
CA LYS A 306 -18.08 -1.85 12.38
C LYS A 306 -17.44 -3.24 12.58
N SER A 307 -16.28 -3.31 13.24
CA SER A 307 -15.57 -4.57 13.56
C SER A 307 -15.48 -4.84 15.07
N ASP A 308 -15.66 -3.82 15.91
CA ASP A 308 -15.80 -3.96 17.38
C ASP A 308 -16.95 -4.91 17.78
N MET A 309 -16.66 -5.90 18.63
CA MET A 309 -17.67 -6.78 19.22
C MET A 309 -18.05 -6.32 20.63
N GLY A 310 -19.19 -5.64 20.73
CA GLY A 310 -19.77 -5.17 22.00
C GLY A 310 -20.50 -6.24 22.83
N PRO A 311 -21.16 -5.83 23.93
CA PRO A 311 -22.07 -6.71 24.68
C PRO A 311 -23.35 -7.01 23.88
N VAL A 312 -23.98 -8.16 24.15
CA VAL A 312 -25.22 -8.58 23.48
C VAL A 312 -26.39 -7.66 23.82
N GLY A 313 -27.12 -7.24 22.79
CA GLY A 313 -28.33 -6.42 22.89
C GLY A 313 -29.53 -7.13 23.51
N HIS A 314 -30.55 -6.35 23.85
CA HIS A 314 -31.79 -6.85 24.49
C HIS A 314 -32.63 -7.77 23.60
N ASP A 315 -32.37 -7.77 22.29
CA ASP A 315 -32.97 -8.63 21.26
C ASP A 315 -32.13 -9.88 20.96
N GLY A 316 -30.97 -10.03 21.61
CA GLY A 316 -30.03 -11.12 21.41
C GLY A 316 -28.99 -10.91 20.31
N ARG A 317 -28.85 -9.70 19.75
CA ARG A 317 -27.91 -9.39 18.65
C ARG A 317 -26.67 -8.60 19.08
N LEU A 318 -25.76 -8.40 18.13
CA LEU A 318 -24.59 -7.52 18.23
C LEU A 318 -24.64 -6.37 17.18
N ARG A 319 -25.61 -6.38 16.28
CA ARG A 319 -25.73 -5.52 15.08
C ARG A 319 -27.18 -5.20 14.77
#